data_AF-A0AAU9PJW0-F1
#
_entry.id   AF-A0AAU9PJW0-F1
#
_cell.length_a   1.000
_cell.length_b   1.000
_cell.length_c   1.000
_cell.angle_alpha   90.00
_cell.angle_beta   90.00
_cell.angle_gamma   90.00
#
_symmetry.space_group_name_H-M   'P 1'
#
loop_
_entity.id
_entity.type
_entity.pdbx_description
1 polymer ?
#
loop_
_entity_poly.entity_id
_entity_poly.type
_entity_poly.pdbx_seq_one_letter_code
_entity_poly.pdbx_strand_id
1 'polypeptide(L)'
;MLPYKTCNKKYHKSCVKSWAQNRDLFHWSSWTCPSCRTCEVCSRTGDPNKLMFCKRCDGAHHCYCQQPPHKNVSSGPYLCPKHTRKLLPCLFKGL
;
A
#
# COMPACT_ATOMS: atom_id res chain seq x y z
N MET A 1 -15.33 -15.09 13.09
CA MET A 1 -14.95 -13.79 13.71
C MET A 1 -14.63 -12.82 12.57
N LEU A 2 -15.52 -11.87 12.27
CA LEU A 2 -15.33 -10.93 11.16
C LEU A 2 -14.34 -9.83 11.58
N PRO A 3 -13.34 -9.48 10.74
CA PRO A 3 -12.36 -8.47 11.13
C PRO A 3 -13.04 -7.10 11.13
N TYR A 4 -13.11 -6.47 12.30
CA TYR A 4 -13.62 -5.13 12.53
C TYR A 4 -12.78 -4.12 11.73
N LYS A 5 -13.10 -3.90 10.46
CA LYS A 5 -12.32 -3.07 9.51
C LYS A 5 -12.93 -1.70 9.23
N THR A 6 -13.81 -1.19 10.08
CA THR A 6 -14.42 0.13 9.90
C THR A 6 -14.13 1.04 11.09
N CYS A 7 -13.22 1.99 10.88
CA CYS A 7 -13.08 3.18 11.73
C CYS A 7 -14.35 4.05 11.64
N ASN A 8 -14.73 4.77 12.70
CA ASN A 8 -15.81 5.79 12.64
C ASN A 8 -15.36 7.12 11.99
N LYS A 9 -14.31 7.08 11.15
CA LYS A 9 -13.80 8.26 10.46
C LYS A 9 -14.60 8.48 9.18
N LYS A 10 -14.99 9.73 8.93
CA LYS A 10 -15.73 10.13 7.74
C LYS A 10 -14.75 10.61 6.66
N TYR A 11 -14.98 10.23 5.42
CA TYR A 11 -14.17 10.64 4.27
C TYR A 11 -15.09 11.10 3.14
N HIS A 12 -14.75 12.23 2.51
CA HIS A 12 -15.49 12.68 1.32
C HIS A 12 -15.25 11.72 0.16
N LYS A 13 -16.34 11.35 -0.53
CA LYS A 13 -16.26 10.49 -1.72
C LYS A 13 -15.36 11.08 -2.81
N SER A 14 -15.36 12.40 -2.98
CA SER A 14 -14.49 13.11 -3.93
C SER A 14 -13.01 13.00 -3.55
N CYS A 15 -12.65 13.13 -2.28
CA CYS A 15 -11.28 12.97 -1.80
C CYS A 15 -10.78 11.53 -2.03
N VAL A 16 -11.62 10.52 -1.79
CA VAL A 16 -11.26 9.11 -2.05
C VAL A 16 -11.15 8.83 -3.55
N LYS A 17 -12.02 9.43 -4.38
CA LYS A 17 -11.90 9.37 -5.85
C LYS A 17 -10.58 9.97 -6.33
N SER A 18 -10.21 11.14 -5.82
CA SER A 18 -8.94 11.80 -6.15
C SER A 18 -7.74 10.93 -5.75
N TRP A 19 -7.76 10.33 -4.55
CA TRP A 19 -6.74 9.37 -4.09
C TRP A 19 -6.58 8.15 -5.02
N ALA A 20 -7.69 7.65 -5.56
CA ALA A 20 -7.74 6.48 -6.43
C ALA A 20 -7.48 6.79 -7.91
N GLN A 21 -7.45 8.07 -8.31
CA GLN A 21 -7.49 8.48 -9.73
C GLN A 21 -6.37 7.86 -10.58
N ASN A 22 -5.19 7.65 -10.01
CA ASN A 22 -4.01 7.14 -10.71
C ASN A 22 -3.74 5.66 -10.44
N ARG A 23 -4.74 4.92 -9.94
CA ARG A 23 -4.62 3.52 -9.51
C ARG A 23 -5.45 2.63 -10.42
N ASP A 24 -4.82 2.10 -11.46
CA ASP A 24 -5.46 1.30 -12.52
C ASP A 24 -6.04 -0.04 -12.03
N LEU A 25 -5.52 -0.56 -10.92
CA LEU A 25 -5.95 -1.82 -10.29
C LEU A 25 -6.68 -1.58 -8.96
N PHE A 26 -7.22 -0.37 -8.75
CA PHE A 26 -7.96 -0.04 -7.54
C PHE A 26 -9.39 -0.56 -7.59
N HIS A 27 -9.77 -1.32 -6.56
CA HIS A 27 -11.14 -1.78 -6.38
C HIS A 27 -11.81 -1.02 -5.23
N TRP A 28 -12.90 -0.31 -5.54
CA TRP A 28 -13.68 0.46 -4.56
C TRP A 28 -14.18 -0.37 -3.38
N SER A 29 -14.55 -1.63 -3.61
CA SER A 29 -14.99 -2.57 -2.57
C SER A 29 -13.88 -2.97 -1.59
N SER A 30 -12.62 -2.80 -1.99
CA SER A 30 -11.43 -3.16 -1.20
C SER A 30 -10.80 -1.96 -0.52
N TRP A 31 -11.37 -0.76 -0.70
CA TRP A 31 -10.85 0.43 -0.04
C TRP A 31 -11.08 0.37 1.47
N THR A 32 -10.07 0.77 2.22
CA THR A 32 -10.12 0.90 3.67
C THR A 32 -9.39 2.18 4.07
N CYS A 33 -9.89 2.86 5.10
CA CYS A 33 -9.32 4.12 5.58
C CYS A 33 -7.82 3.96 5.89
N PRO A 34 -6.95 4.96 5.63
CA PRO A 34 -5.51 4.85 5.88
C PRO A 34 -5.16 4.41 7.30
N SER A 35 -5.98 4.77 8.29
CA SER A 35 -5.79 4.38 9.70
C SER A 35 -6.23 2.95 10.04
N CYS A 36 -7.10 2.32 9.25
CA CYS A 36 -7.48 0.90 9.42
C CYS A 36 -6.78 -0.02 8.42
N ARG A 37 -5.93 0.56 7.56
CA ARG A 37 -5.21 -0.21 6.57
C ARG A 37 -4.21 -1.11 7.29
N THR A 38 -4.22 -2.38 6.91
CA THR A 38 -3.30 -3.40 7.44
C THR A 38 -2.23 -3.66 6.39
N CYS A 39 -1.00 -3.91 6.84
CA CYS A 39 0.07 -4.34 5.97
C CYS A 39 -0.24 -5.73 5.41
N GLU A 40 -0.14 -5.92 4.10
CA GLU A 40 -0.43 -7.21 3.45
C GLU A 40 0.60 -8.31 3.77
N VAL A 41 1.75 -7.95 4.37
CA VAL A 41 2.79 -8.90 4.77
C VAL A 41 2.58 -9.37 6.20
N CYS A 42 2.53 -8.44 7.16
CA CYS A 42 2.41 -8.79 8.58
C CYS A 42 0.97 -8.83 9.09
N SER A 43 -0.01 -8.46 8.26
CA SER A 43 -1.45 -8.38 8.59
C SER A 43 -1.79 -7.50 9.80
N ARG A 44 -0.91 -6.55 10.15
CA ARG A 44 -1.10 -5.59 11.25
C ARG A 44 -1.26 -4.18 10.72
N THR A 45 -2.02 -3.34 11.42
CA THR A 45 -2.09 -1.90 11.15
C THR A 45 -0.74 -1.25 11.46
N GLY A 46 -0.16 -1.58 12.62
CA GLY A 46 1.12 -1.03 13.07
C GLY A 46 1.11 0.50 13.09
N ASP A 47 2.27 1.10 12.78
CA ASP A 47 2.37 2.55 12.59
C ASP A 47 1.90 2.94 11.17
N PRO A 48 0.80 3.71 11.03
CA PRO A 48 0.31 4.15 9.72
C PRO A 48 1.29 5.08 8.99
N ASN A 49 2.20 5.78 9.70
CA ASN A 49 3.21 6.64 9.09
C ASN A 49 4.35 5.87 8.42
N LYS A 50 4.42 4.55 8.67
CA LYS A 50 5.39 3.65 8.04
C LYS A 50 4.77 2.82 6.92
N LEU A 51 3.50 3.04 6.57
CA LEU A 51 2.83 2.35 5.46
C LEU A 51 3.11 3.03 4.11
N MET A 52 3.41 2.19 3.13
CA MET A 52 3.57 2.56 1.74
C MET A 52 2.41 1.98 0.92
N PHE A 53 1.81 2.80 0.05
CA PHE A 53 0.63 2.44 -0.74
C PHE A 53 1.00 2.23 -2.20
N CYS A 54 0.66 1.07 -2.77
CA CYS A 54 0.99 0.77 -4.16
C CYS A 54 0.22 1.68 -5.12
N LYS A 55 0.95 2.37 -6.01
CA LYS A 55 0.38 3.27 -7.02
C LYS A 55 -0.65 2.60 -7.94
N ARG A 56 -0.64 1.27 -8.10
CA ARG A 56 -1.58 0.55 -8.97
C ARG A 56 -2.81 0.03 -8.24
N CYS A 57 -2.64 -0.68 -7.12
CA CYS A 57 -3.74 -1.38 -6.44
C CYS A 57 -4.13 -0.83 -5.07
N ASP A 58 -3.45 0.20 -4.57
CA ASP A 58 -3.67 0.72 -3.19
C ASP A 58 -3.33 -0.27 -2.07
N GLY A 59 -2.61 -1.35 -2.39
CA GLY A 59 -2.10 -2.30 -1.42
C GLY A 59 -1.09 -1.66 -0.47
N ALA A 60 -1.22 -1.95 0.83
CA ALA A 60 -0.46 -1.28 1.88
C ALA A 60 0.59 -2.19 2.50
N HIS A 61 1.80 -1.68 2.63
CA HIS A 61 2.96 -2.44 3.10
C HIS A 61 3.80 -1.56 4.01
N HIS A 62 4.16 -2.02 5.21
CA HIS A 62 5.13 -1.27 6.00
C HIS A 62 6.47 -1.21 5.27
N CYS A 63 7.17 -0.08 5.35
CA CYS A 63 8.48 0.11 4.72
C CYS A 63 9.48 -0.98 5.16
N TYR A 64 9.42 -1.40 6.44
CA TYR A 64 10.26 -2.44 7.02
C TYR A 64 9.78 -3.87 6.76
N CYS A 65 8.55 -4.08 6.27
CA CYS A 65 8.05 -5.40 5.88
C CYS A 65 8.35 -5.75 4.41
N GLN A 66 8.98 -4.84 3.68
CA GLN A 66 9.38 -5.05 2.29
C GLN A 66 10.70 -5.81 2.21
N GLN A 67 11.01 -6.32 1.02
CA GLN A 67 12.27 -7.01 0.72
C GLN A 67 12.92 -6.35 -0.52
N PRO A 68 14.05 -5.64 -0.35
CA PRO A 68 14.73 -5.35 0.91
C PRO A 68 13.90 -4.42 1.84
N PRO A 69 14.16 -4.41 3.16
CA PRO A 69 13.47 -3.52 4.09
C PRO A 69 13.95 -2.08 3.96
N HIS A 70 13.02 -1.13 3.96
CA HIS A 70 13.30 0.31 3.85
C HIS A 70 13.25 0.96 5.24
N LYS A 71 14.25 1.82 5.54
CA LYS A 71 14.29 2.59 6.81
C LYS A 71 13.14 3.59 6.93
N ASN A 72 12.77 4.20 5.82
CA ASN A 72 11.74 5.25 5.74
C ASN A 72 10.79 4.99 4.58
N VAL A 73 9.62 5.60 4.65
CA VAL A 73 8.69 5.70 3.51
C VAL A 73 9.41 6.43 2.38
N SER A 74 9.41 5.86 1.17
CA SER A 74 10.04 6.50 0.02
C SER A 74 9.26 7.74 -0.40
N SER A 75 9.97 8.79 -0.81
CA SER A 75 9.39 10.00 -1.42
C SER A 75 8.82 9.78 -2.83
N GLY A 76 9.14 8.64 -3.46
CA GLY A 76 8.71 8.29 -4.82
C GLY A 76 7.50 7.36 -4.89
N PRO A 77 6.99 7.10 -6.11
CA PRO A 77 5.89 6.18 -6.33
C PRO A 77 6.27 4.75 -5.94
N TYR A 78 5.52 4.18 -5.00
CA TYR A 78 5.73 2.80 -4.55
C TYR A 78 4.92 1.81 -5.39
N LEU A 79 5.56 0.69 -5.77
CA LEU A 79 4.89 -0.48 -6.32
C LEU A 79 5.02 -1.64 -5.33
N CYS A 80 3.92 -2.33 -5.03
CA CYS A 80 3.97 -3.50 -4.16
C CYS A 80 4.60 -4.69 -4.90
N PRO A 81 5.06 -5.73 -4.19
CA PRO A 81 5.71 -6.90 -4.81
C PRO A 81 4.89 -7.59 -5.92
N LYS A 82 3.56 -7.47 -5.87
CA LYS A 82 2.64 -7.95 -6.93
C LYS A 82 2.84 -7.20 -8.26
N HIS A 83 3.26 -5.94 -8.21
CA HIS A 83 3.39 -5.03 -9.36
C HIS A 83 4.82 -4.56 -9.65
N THR A 84 5.78 -4.81 -8.74
CA THR A 84 7.22 -4.54 -8.97
C THR A 84 7.86 -5.57 -9.90
N ARG A 85 7.24 -6.74 -10.07
CA ARG A 85 7.80 -7.93 -10.74
C ARG A 85 8.12 -7.78 -12.24
N LYS A 86 7.83 -6.64 -12.88
CA LYS A 86 8.23 -6.35 -14.27
C LYS A 86 9.52 -5.52 -14.42
N LEU A 87 10.16 -5.07 -13.33
CA LEU A 87 11.36 -4.22 -13.42
C LEU A 87 12.65 -4.84 -12.84
N LEU A 88 12.61 -6.10 -12.38
CA LEU A 88 13.75 -6.77 -11.75
C LEU A 88 14.11 -8.12 -12.38
N PRO A 89 14.50 -8.16 -13.67
CA PRO A 89 15.55 -9.12 -14.05
C PRO A 89 16.89 -8.45 -14.37
N CYS A 90 16.96 -7.13 -14.54
CA CYS A 90 18.14 -6.51 -15.17
C CYS A 90 19.14 -5.82 -14.23
N LEU A 91 18.84 -5.64 -12.93
CA LEU A 91 19.73 -4.90 -12.01
C LEU A 91 20.56 -5.76 -11.03
N PHE A 92 20.48 -7.10 -11.12
CA PHE A 92 21.23 -8.00 -10.22
C PHE A 92 22.06 -9.08 -10.93
N LYS A 93 22.20 -9.02 -12.27
CA LYS A 93 23.16 -9.86 -13.01
C LYS A 93 24.34 -9.00 -13.45
N GLY A 94 25.24 -8.72 -12.52
CA GLY A 94 26.42 -7.88 -12.75
C GLY A 94 27.37 -7.92 -11.57
N LEU A 95 27.63 -9.13 -11.06
CA LEU A 95 28.82 -9.48 -10.29
C LEU A 95 29.52 -10.60 -11.06
#